data_AF-A0A957JXN4-F1
#
_entry.id   AF-A0A957JXN4-F1
#
_cell.length_a   1.000
_cell.length_b   1.000
_cell.length_c   1.000
_cell.angle_alpha   90.00
_cell.angle_beta   90.00
_cell.angle_gamma   90.00
#
_symmetry.space_group_name_H-M   'P 1'
#
loop_
_entity.id
_entity.type
_entity.pdbx_description
1 polymer ?
#
loop_
_entity_poly.entity_id
_entity_poly.type
_entity_poly.pdbx_seq_one_letter_code
_entity_poly.pdbx_strand_id
1 'polypeptide(L)'
;MSEQTPPTNDNDQARIGTDEWVAQVASRQRGGNPLLRRWEQIPERYRYAGILLIALIFPFFMGTEFILNAFDITDNSFILRIAVRFLTFAIMAIGLNVVVGYAGLLDLGYIAFMGLAGYFYAYLSSTFVVSERFIVIPNGLALPSIFSIPLIMLAVAGIGYLIGSVSIRLAGDYLAIVTLGFGQVFLSLALTLTRVPVPWSNRPV
;
A
#
# COMPACT_ATOMS: atom_id res chain seq x y z
N MET A 1 -54.16 36.07 46.89
CA MET A 1 -52.72 36.12 47.22
C MET A 1 -51.99 35.54 46.02
N SER A 2 -51.55 36.36 45.08
CA SER A 2 -50.83 35.92 43.88
C SER A 2 -49.33 36.01 44.16
N GLU A 3 -48.69 34.86 44.22
CA GLU A 3 -47.25 34.71 44.42
C GLU A 3 -46.53 35.26 43.17
N GLN A 4 -45.88 36.42 43.30
CA GLN A 4 -45.00 36.94 42.27
C GLN A 4 -43.66 36.21 42.39
N THR A 5 -43.33 35.40 41.40
CA THR A 5 -42.00 34.81 41.27
C THR A 5 -40.97 35.91 40.97
N PRO A 6 -39.75 35.83 41.54
CA PRO A 6 -38.71 36.83 41.30
C PRO A 6 -38.32 36.90 39.81
N PRO A 7 -37.88 38.06 39.28
CA PRO A 7 -37.50 38.19 37.89
C PRO A 7 -36.26 37.32 37.60
N THR A 8 -36.43 36.34 36.71
CA THR A 8 -35.34 35.52 36.18
C THR A 8 -34.46 36.39 35.31
N ASN A 9 -33.20 36.60 35.73
CA ASN A 9 -32.19 37.29 34.94
C ASN A 9 -31.86 36.41 33.71
N ASP A 10 -32.19 36.87 32.49
CA ASP A 10 -31.93 36.12 31.25
C ASP A 10 -30.43 35.84 30.99
N ASN A 11 -29.54 36.49 31.75
CA ASN A 11 -28.10 36.25 31.70
C ASN A 11 -27.62 35.08 32.57
N ASP A 12 -28.49 34.54 33.45
CA ASP A 12 -28.23 33.35 34.28
C ASP A 12 -28.71 32.04 33.61
N GLN A 13 -29.10 32.10 32.34
CA GLN A 13 -29.20 30.90 31.53
C GLN A 13 -27.77 30.41 31.30
N ALA A 14 -27.30 29.51 32.18
CA ALA A 14 -26.11 28.72 31.97
C ALA A 14 -26.15 28.21 30.52
N ARG A 15 -25.26 28.72 29.66
CA ARG A 15 -25.16 28.31 28.26
C ARG A 15 -24.71 26.85 28.25
N ILE A 16 -25.69 25.95 28.26
CA ILE A 16 -25.52 24.50 28.25
C ILE A 16 -24.65 24.16 27.02
N GLY A 17 -23.44 23.62 27.27
CA GLY A 17 -22.48 23.28 26.22
C GLY A 17 -21.29 24.24 26.08
N THR A 18 -21.08 25.18 27.01
CA THR A 18 -19.85 26.00 27.09
C THR A 18 -18.99 25.67 28.30
N ASP A 19 -19.10 24.44 28.78
CA ASP A 19 -18.43 23.92 29.96
C ASP A 19 -16.90 23.95 29.77
N GLU A 20 -16.15 23.96 30.87
CA GLU A 20 -14.68 23.91 30.87
C GLU A 20 -14.10 22.79 29.98
N TRP A 21 -14.88 21.73 29.73
CA TRP A 21 -14.57 20.67 28.77
C TRP A 21 -14.37 21.19 27.33
N VAL A 22 -15.23 22.08 26.82
CA VAL A 22 -15.08 22.70 25.50
C VAL A 22 -13.88 23.66 25.48
N ALA A 23 -13.65 24.37 26.58
CA ALA A 23 -12.47 25.22 26.75
C ALA A 23 -11.16 24.40 26.77
N GLN A 24 -11.17 23.18 27.31
CA GLN A 24 -10.04 22.25 27.28
C GLN A 24 -9.83 21.60 25.90
N VAL A 25 -10.89 21.35 25.12
CA VAL A 25 -10.75 20.90 23.72
C VAL A 25 -10.11 22.02 22.87
N ALA A 26 -10.51 23.28 23.08
CA ALA A 26 -9.90 24.43 22.42
C ALA A 26 -8.43 24.64 22.82
N SER A 27 -8.03 24.32 24.06
CA SER A 27 -6.62 24.40 24.48
C SER A 27 -5.76 23.27 23.90
N ARG A 28 -6.32 22.06 23.69
CA ARG A 28 -5.65 20.96 22.97
C ARG A 28 -5.42 21.26 21.49
N GLN A 29 -6.32 22.00 20.85
CA GLN A 29 -6.15 22.45 19.46
C GLN A 29 -5.07 23.54 19.32
N ARG A 30 -4.86 24.38 20.34
CA ARG A 30 -3.76 25.38 20.34
C ARG A 30 -2.38 24.75 20.49
N GLY A 31 -2.29 23.56 21.11
CA GLY A 31 -1.09 22.74 21.22
C GLY A 31 -0.75 21.93 19.96
N GLY A 32 -1.11 22.42 18.77
CA GLY A 32 -0.72 21.79 17.51
C GLY A 32 0.81 21.67 17.42
N ASN A 33 1.31 20.46 17.19
CA ASN A 33 2.73 20.15 17.09
C ASN A 33 3.41 21.19 16.17
N PRO A 34 4.45 21.91 16.63
CA PRO A 34 5.11 22.94 15.81
C PRO A 34 5.66 22.38 14.48
N LEU A 35 5.92 21.07 14.42
CA LEU A 35 6.31 20.37 13.18
C LEU A 35 5.16 20.27 12.18
N LEU A 36 3.92 19.99 12.63
CA LEU A 36 2.74 19.91 11.75
C LEU A 36 2.44 21.27 11.10
N ARG A 37 2.55 22.36 11.87
CA ARG A 37 2.38 23.73 11.34
C ARG A 37 3.42 24.08 10.28
N ARG A 38 4.68 23.67 10.47
CA ARG A 38 5.74 23.84 9.46
C ARG A 38 5.49 23.02 8.20
N TRP A 39 4.95 21.81 8.36
CA TRP A 39 4.59 20.93 7.25
C TRP A 39 3.43 21.47 6.40
N GLU A 40 2.45 22.11 7.04
CA GLU A 40 1.31 22.75 6.36
C GLU A 40 1.70 24.03 5.61
N GLN A 41 2.76 24.71 6.02
CA GLN A 41 3.27 25.92 5.34
C GLN A 41 4.00 25.61 4.02
N ILE A 42 4.33 24.34 3.75
CA ILE A 42 4.99 23.94 2.50
C ILE A 42 3.94 23.94 1.37
N PRO A 43 4.23 24.57 0.21
CA PRO A 43 3.30 24.59 -0.92
C PRO A 43 2.91 23.17 -1.35
N GLU A 44 1.62 22.95 -1.67
CA GLU A 44 1.06 21.60 -1.91
C GLU A 44 1.87 20.76 -2.90
N ARG A 45 2.31 21.35 -4.02
CA ARG A 45 3.14 20.66 -5.04
C ARG A 45 4.43 20.09 -4.48
N TYR A 46 5.11 20.82 -3.58
CA TYR A 46 6.37 20.38 -2.98
C TYR A 46 6.14 19.42 -1.82
N ARG A 47 5.00 19.53 -1.13
CA ARG A 47 4.62 18.58 -0.09
C ARG A 47 4.34 17.19 -0.67
N TYR A 48 3.50 17.11 -1.71
CA TYR A 48 3.25 15.83 -2.38
C TYR A 48 4.49 15.31 -3.10
N ALA A 49 5.25 16.17 -3.79
CA ALA A 49 6.51 15.75 -4.39
C ALA A 49 7.51 15.24 -3.33
N GLY A 50 7.61 15.90 -2.17
CA GLY A 50 8.47 15.47 -1.06
C GLY A 50 8.04 14.14 -0.45
N ILE A 51 6.74 13.92 -0.24
CA ILE A 51 6.20 12.62 0.20
C ILE A 51 6.51 11.53 -0.83
N LEU A 52 6.32 11.82 -2.12
CA LEU A 52 6.59 10.88 -3.21
C LEU A 52 8.08 10.56 -3.30
N LEU A 53 8.95 11.56 -3.13
CA LEU A 53 10.40 11.41 -3.14
C LEU A 53 10.88 10.61 -1.91
N ILE A 54 10.33 10.86 -0.73
CA ILE A 54 10.59 10.06 0.47
C ILE A 54 10.10 8.63 0.27
N ALA A 55 8.89 8.42 -0.26
CA ALA A 55 8.36 7.08 -0.56
C ALA A 55 9.21 6.35 -1.61
N LEU A 56 9.85 7.08 -2.53
CA LEU A 56 10.76 6.53 -3.53
C LEU A 56 12.14 6.22 -2.92
N ILE A 57 12.68 7.04 -2.03
CA ILE A 57 14.02 6.86 -1.41
C ILE A 57 13.98 5.90 -0.22
N PHE A 58 12.86 5.84 0.50
CA PHE A 58 12.72 5.04 1.72
C PHE A 58 13.06 3.54 1.51
N PRO A 59 12.61 2.87 0.43
CA PRO A 59 13.01 1.49 0.13
C PRO A 59 14.50 1.33 -0.17
N PHE A 60 15.18 2.40 -0.60
CA PHE A 60 16.61 2.40 -0.92
C PHE A 60 17.47 2.54 0.34
N PHE A 61 17.04 3.35 1.31
CA PHE A 61 17.75 3.54 2.58
C PHE A 61 17.41 2.45 3.59
N MET A 62 16.18 1.93 3.53
CA MET A 62 15.64 0.88 4.38
C MET A 62 15.59 -0.47 3.64
N GLY A 63 16.57 -0.73 2.78
CA GLY A 63 16.70 -2.03 2.11
C GLY A 63 16.82 -3.15 3.14
N THR A 64 16.36 -4.35 2.78
CA THR A 64 16.37 -5.55 3.64
C THR A 64 17.74 -5.80 4.25
N GLU A 65 18.82 -5.53 3.52
CA GLU A 65 20.19 -5.77 4.01
C GLU A 65 20.61 -4.84 5.15
N PHE A 66 20.16 -3.58 5.19
CA PHE A 66 20.55 -2.67 6.28
C PHE A 66 19.96 -3.12 7.62
N ILE A 67 18.67 -3.45 7.63
CA ILE A 67 17.98 -3.94 8.84
C ILE A 67 18.54 -5.31 9.24
N LEU A 68 18.65 -6.25 8.30
CA LEU A 68 19.07 -7.60 8.62
C LEU A 68 20.51 -7.65 9.17
N ASN A 69 21.42 -6.83 8.62
CA ASN A 69 22.78 -6.70 9.15
C ASN A 69 22.84 -5.95 10.49
N ALA A 70 21.97 -4.94 10.71
CA ALA A 70 21.93 -4.22 11.99
C ALA A 70 21.45 -5.11 13.16
N PHE A 71 20.64 -6.13 12.88
CA PHE A 71 20.11 -7.05 13.88
C PHE A 71 20.78 -8.44 13.87
N ASP A 72 21.82 -8.66 13.05
CA ASP A 72 22.55 -9.94 12.91
C ASP A 72 21.63 -11.14 12.57
N ILE A 73 20.58 -10.91 11.77
CA ILE A 73 19.56 -11.92 11.43
C ILE A 73 19.91 -12.63 10.10
N THR A 74 20.92 -12.15 9.37
CA THR A 74 21.23 -12.57 7.99
C THR A 74 21.66 -14.04 7.86
N ASP A 75 22.30 -14.61 8.88
CA ASP A 75 22.88 -15.97 8.77
C ASP A 75 21.87 -17.09 9.05
N ASN A 76 20.73 -16.80 9.68
CA ASN A 76 19.74 -17.81 10.05
C ASN A 76 18.61 -17.92 9.03
N SER A 77 18.79 -18.79 8.03
CA SER A 77 17.81 -19.01 6.96
C SER A 77 16.42 -19.49 7.44
N PHE A 78 16.30 -20.09 8.64
CA PHE A 78 15.02 -20.47 9.21
C PHE A 78 14.25 -19.23 9.70
N ILE A 79 14.90 -18.36 10.47
CA ILE A 79 14.31 -17.11 10.96
C ILE A 79 13.93 -16.21 9.79
N LEU A 80 14.79 -16.08 8.78
CA LEU A 80 14.51 -15.28 7.59
C LEU A 80 13.26 -15.78 6.85
N ARG A 81 13.10 -17.08 6.64
CA ARG A 81 11.90 -17.63 5.98
C ARG A 81 10.62 -17.35 6.76
N ILE A 82 10.65 -17.51 8.08
CA ILE A 82 9.49 -17.23 8.93
C ILE A 82 9.19 -15.73 8.95
N ALA A 83 10.21 -14.90 9.14
CA ALA A 83 10.08 -13.46 9.19
C ALA A 83 9.53 -12.89 7.89
N VAL A 84 10.07 -13.29 6.73
CA VAL A 84 9.58 -12.87 5.42
C VAL A 84 8.12 -13.30 5.24
N ARG A 85 7.78 -14.56 5.55
CA ARG A 85 6.40 -15.05 5.40
C ARG A 85 5.42 -14.30 6.33
N PHE A 86 5.83 -14.06 7.56
CA PHE A 86 5.05 -13.29 8.54
C PHE A 86 4.86 -11.86 8.06
N LEU A 87 5.92 -11.19 7.61
CA LEU A 87 5.87 -9.81 7.12
C LEU A 87 4.97 -9.70 5.89
N THR A 88 5.03 -10.65 4.96
CA THR A 88 4.13 -10.69 3.79
C THR A 88 2.67 -10.78 4.23
N PHE A 89 2.32 -11.65 5.17
CA PHE A 89 0.95 -11.73 5.70
C PHE A 89 0.55 -10.49 6.51
N ALA A 90 1.47 -9.89 7.27
CA ALA A 90 1.21 -8.67 8.01
C ALA A 90 0.90 -7.49 7.08
N ILE A 91 1.70 -7.30 6.02
CA ILE A 91 1.47 -6.27 5.00
C ILE A 91 0.14 -6.54 4.27
N MET A 92 -0.18 -7.79 3.95
CA MET A 92 -1.48 -8.14 3.38
C MET A 92 -2.65 -7.78 4.30
N ALA A 93 -2.55 -8.10 5.59
CA ALA A 93 -3.59 -7.79 6.57
C ALA A 93 -3.78 -6.28 6.73
N ILE A 94 -2.68 -5.52 6.78
CA ILE A 94 -2.71 -4.05 6.84
C ILE A 94 -3.35 -3.48 5.57
N GLY A 95 -2.95 -3.98 4.39
CA GLY A 95 -3.52 -3.55 3.11
C GLY A 95 -5.03 -3.76 3.05
N LEU A 96 -5.51 -4.94 3.46
CA LEU A 96 -6.94 -5.22 3.52
C LEU A 96 -7.68 -4.31 4.53
N ASN A 97 -7.08 -4.04 5.70
CA ASN A 97 -7.66 -3.14 6.69
C ASN A 97 -7.78 -1.70 6.13
N VAL A 98 -6.80 -1.24 5.37
CA VAL A 98 -6.87 0.09 4.74
C VAL A 98 -8.00 0.14 3.71
N VAL A 99 -8.09 -0.86 2.83
CA VAL A 99 -9.11 -0.90 1.77
C VAL A 99 -10.52 -0.98 2.38
N VAL A 100 -10.77 -1.96 3.24
CA VAL A 100 -12.10 -2.18 3.82
C VAL A 100 -12.44 -1.06 4.82
N GLY A 101 -11.48 -0.61 5.62
CA GLY A 101 -11.69 0.39 6.65
C GLY A 101 -11.90 1.81 6.11
N TYR A 102 -11.13 2.24 5.11
CA TYR A 102 -11.25 3.60 4.56
C TYR A 102 -12.15 3.69 3.33
N ALA A 103 -12.14 2.71 2.42
CA ALA A 103 -12.97 2.75 1.22
C ALA A 103 -14.39 2.19 1.45
N GLY A 104 -14.60 1.41 2.53
CA GLY A 104 -15.90 0.82 2.86
C GLY A 104 -16.40 -0.22 1.85
N LEU A 105 -15.52 -0.70 0.96
CA LEU A 105 -15.80 -1.65 -0.11
C LEU A 105 -14.89 -2.87 0.04
N LEU A 106 -15.41 -4.07 -0.25
CA LEU A 106 -14.63 -5.30 -0.28
C LEU A 106 -13.92 -5.41 -1.63
N ASP A 107 -12.63 -5.09 -1.68
CA ASP A 107 -11.77 -5.33 -2.84
C ASP A 107 -10.77 -6.47 -2.55
N LEU A 108 -10.91 -7.57 -3.31
CA LEU A 108 -10.05 -8.75 -3.22
C LEU A 108 -8.95 -8.76 -4.30
N GLY A 109 -8.99 -7.83 -5.24
CA GLY A 109 -8.08 -7.73 -6.38
C GLY A 109 -6.65 -7.38 -5.97
N TYR A 110 -6.47 -6.71 -4.82
CA TYR A 110 -5.17 -6.40 -4.25
C TYR A 110 -4.23 -7.63 -4.14
N ILE A 111 -4.75 -8.80 -3.78
CA ILE A 111 -3.94 -10.02 -3.64
C ILE A 111 -3.36 -10.45 -5.01
N ALA A 112 -4.12 -10.30 -6.09
CA ALA A 112 -3.66 -10.62 -7.43
C ALA A 112 -2.59 -9.63 -7.92
N PHE A 113 -2.70 -8.34 -7.61
CA PHE A 113 -1.66 -7.37 -7.92
C PHE A 113 -0.37 -7.63 -7.13
N MET A 114 -0.48 -8.01 -5.86
CA MET A 114 0.68 -8.41 -5.04
C MET A 114 1.34 -9.67 -5.59
N GLY A 115 0.55 -10.69 -5.97
CA GLY A 115 1.07 -11.91 -6.59
C GLY A 115 1.74 -11.64 -7.95
N LEU A 116 1.14 -10.78 -8.78
CA LEU A 116 1.70 -10.36 -10.06
C LEU A 116 3.04 -9.64 -9.89
N ALA A 117 3.13 -8.70 -8.95
CA ALA A 117 4.38 -8.02 -8.61
C ALA A 117 5.45 -9.01 -8.12
N GLY A 118 5.07 -9.98 -7.28
CA GLY A 118 5.96 -11.03 -6.81
C GLY A 118 6.48 -11.93 -7.93
N TYR A 119 5.61 -12.30 -8.89
CA TYR A 119 6.01 -13.08 -10.06
C TYR A 119 6.95 -12.30 -10.98
N PHE A 120 6.66 -11.01 -11.23
CA PHE A 120 7.57 -10.14 -11.98
C PHE A 120 8.91 -9.95 -11.28
N TYR A 121 8.92 -9.80 -9.95
CA TYR A 121 10.16 -9.74 -9.17
C TYR A 121 10.95 -11.04 -9.27
N ALA A 122 10.30 -12.19 -9.12
CA ALA A 122 10.94 -13.49 -9.27
C ALA A 122 11.51 -13.69 -10.68
N TYR A 123 10.81 -13.23 -11.72
CA TYR A 123 11.29 -13.32 -13.11
C TYR A 123 12.48 -12.39 -13.38
N LEU A 124 12.40 -11.14 -12.93
CA LEU A 124 13.36 -10.08 -13.25
C LEU A 124 14.59 -10.07 -12.32
N SER A 125 14.45 -10.59 -11.10
CA SER A 125 15.55 -10.68 -10.12
C SER A 125 16.24 -12.04 -10.14
N SER A 126 15.70 -13.04 -10.86
CA SER A 126 16.31 -14.38 -10.92
C SER A 126 17.44 -14.43 -11.94
N THR A 127 18.62 -14.83 -11.47
CA THR A 127 19.81 -15.12 -12.30
C THR A 127 19.58 -16.26 -13.29
N PHE A 128 18.57 -17.12 -13.06
CA PHE A 128 18.38 -18.37 -13.80
C PHE A 128 17.67 -18.19 -15.16
N VAL A 129 16.88 -17.12 -15.34
CA VAL A 129 15.90 -17.02 -16.45
C VAL A 129 16.46 -16.33 -17.70
N VAL A 130 17.45 -15.44 -17.56
CA VAL A 130 17.87 -14.56 -18.67
C VAL A 130 19.21 -14.95 -19.29
N SER A 131 19.65 -16.19 -19.10
CA SER A 131 20.85 -16.69 -19.78
C SER A 131 20.64 -17.00 -21.28
N GLU A 132 19.41 -17.08 -21.79
CA GLU A 132 19.20 -17.70 -23.12
C GLU A 132 18.47 -16.88 -24.21
N ARG A 133 17.84 -15.72 -23.96
CA ARG A 133 16.93 -15.17 -24.99
C ARG A 133 16.82 -13.66 -25.21
N PHE A 134 17.38 -12.81 -24.34
CA PHE A 134 17.29 -11.37 -24.57
C PHE A 134 18.53 -10.66 -24.01
N ILE A 135 19.39 -10.21 -24.94
CA ILE A 135 20.63 -9.46 -24.69
C ILE A 135 21.62 -10.24 -23.82
N VAL A 136 22.70 -10.70 -24.45
CA VAL A 136 23.85 -11.30 -23.76
C VAL A 136 24.53 -10.23 -22.91
N ILE A 137 24.00 -9.99 -21.72
CA ILE A 137 24.73 -9.34 -20.63
C ILE A 137 25.45 -10.49 -19.92
N PRO A 138 26.80 -10.49 -19.86
CA PRO A 138 27.52 -11.52 -19.15
C PRO A 138 27.06 -11.45 -17.68
N ASN A 139 26.43 -12.53 -17.20
CA ASN A 139 25.91 -12.77 -15.83
C ASN A 139 24.39 -12.79 -15.63
N GLY A 140 23.59 -12.88 -16.70
CA GLY A 140 22.13 -12.96 -16.59
C GLY A 140 21.54 -11.63 -16.14
N LEU A 141 20.28 -11.38 -16.49
CA LEU A 141 19.56 -10.17 -16.11
C LEU A 141 19.09 -10.26 -14.66
N ALA A 142 19.99 -10.56 -13.72
CA ALA A 142 19.78 -10.24 -12.31
C ALA A 142 19.87 -8.72 -12.19
N LEU A 143 18.85 -8.02 -12.68
CA LEU A 143 18.73 -6.58 -12.50
C LEU A 143 18.82 -6.33 -11.00
N PRO A 144 19.79 -5.52 -10.53
CA PRO A 144 19.87 -5.19 -9.13
C PRO A 144 18.49 -4.70 -8.67
N SER A 145 18.07 -5.06 -7.45
CA SER A 145 16.73 -4.75 -6.94
C SER A 145 16.34 -3.28 -7.11
N ILE A 146 17.35 -2.41 -7.18
CA ILE A 146 17.25 -0.98 -7.44
C ILE A 146 16.59 -0.61 -8.78
N PHE A 147 16.80 -1.41 -9.83
CA PHE A 147 16.24 -1.18 -11.16
C PHE A 147 15.00 -2.05 -11.42
N SER A 148 14.94 -3.24 -10.83
CA SER A 148 13.80 -4.12 -10.98
C SER A 148 12.56 -3.58 -10.28
N ILE A 149 12.67 -3.05 -9.06
CA ILE A 149 11.53 -2.54 -8.29
C ILE A 149 10.78 -1.41 -9.04
N PRO A 150 11.44 -0.33 -9.52
CA PRO A 150 10.73 0.73 -10.26
C PRO A 150 10.09 0.23 -11.56
N LEU A 151 10.77 -0.69 -12.27
CA LEU A 151 10.24 -1.26 -13.51
C LEU A 151 8.99 -2.10 -13.25
N ILE A 152 9.00 -2.91 -12.19
CA ILE A 152 7.86 -3.72 -11.76
C ILE A 152 6.71 -2.81 -11.32
N MET A 153 7.00 -1.75 -10.55
CA MET A 153 6.00 -0.76 -10.18
C MET A 153 5.32 -0.15 -11.41
N LEU A 154 6.09 0.24 -12.42
CA LEU A 154 5.55 0.80 -13.66
C LEU A 154 4.73 -0.24 -14.45
N ALA A 155 5.23 -1.47 -14.56
CA ALA A 155 4.54 -2.56 -15.26
C ALA A 155 3.20 -2.92 -14.58
N VAL A 156 3.21 -3.11 -13.26
CA VAL A 156 2.02 -3.43 -12.47
C VAL A 156 1.05 -2.24 -12.44
N ALA A 157 1.54 -1.00 -12.38
CA ALA A 157 0.71 0.19 -12.48
C ALA A 157 0.02 0.29 -13.86
N GLY A 158 0.72 -0.06 -14.95
CA GLY A 158 0.12 -0.12 -16.28
C GLY A 158 -0.99 -1.17 -16.37
N ILE A 159 -0.77 -2.37 -15.83
CA ILE A 159 -1.78 -3.43 -15.78
C ILE A 159 -2.96 -3.01 -14.89
N GLY A 160 -2.68 -2.40 -13.73
CA GLY A 160 -3.69 -1.86 -12.83
C GLY A 160 -4.53 -0.75 -13.48
N TYR A 161 -3.92 0.13 -14.27
CA TYR A 161 -4.63 1.14 -15.03
C TYR A 161 -5.58 0.52 -16.06
N LEU A 162 -5.11 -0.48 -16.81
CA LEU A 162 -5.94 -1.17 -17.80
C LEU A 162 -7.14 -1.87 -17.15
N ILE A 163 -6.92 -2.62 -16.07
CA ILE A 163 -8.00 -3.33 -15.36
C ILE A 163 -8.95 -2.34 -14.69
N GLY A 164 -8.38 -1.34 -14.00
CA GLY A 164 -9.14 -0.28 -13.35
C GLY A 164 -10.02 0.49 -14.34
N SER A 165 -9.53 0.73 -15.56
CA SER A 165 -10.30 1.44 -16.59
C SER A 165 -11.61 0.72 -16.94
N VAL A 166 -11.64 -0.61 -16.87
CA VAL A 166 -12.84 -1.42 -17.14
C VAL A 166 -13.80 -1.40 -15.95
N SER A 167 -13.28 -1.31 -14.71
CA SER A 167 -14.10 -1.38 -13.49
C SER A 167 -14.69 -0.04 -13.04
N ILE A 168 -14.28 1.11 -13.62
CA ILE A 168 -14.76 2.46 -13.24
C ILE A 168 -16.28 2.63 -13.27
N ARG A 169 -17.01 1.77 -14.00
CA ARG A 169 -18.48 1.83 -14.10
C ARG A 169 -19.21 1.01 -13.02
N LEU A 170 -18.47 0.25 -12.19
CA LEU A 170 -19.03 -0.64 -11.19
C LEU A 170 -18.82 -0.05 -9.79
N ALA A 171 -19.84 -0.16 -8.94
CA ALA A 171 -19.80 0.30 -7.56
C ALA A 171 -20.38 -0.77 -6.62
N GLY A 172 -19.99 -0.73 -5.35
CA GLY A 172 -20.54 -1.64 -4.33
C GLY A 172 -20.21 -3.10 -4.60
N ASP A 173 -21.23 -3.96 -4.49
CA ASP A 173 -21.11 -5.42 -4.60
C ASP A 173 -20.65 -5.88 -5.99
N TYR A 174 -21.00 -5.13 -7.05
CA TYR A 174 -20.56 -5.43 -8.40
C TYR A 174 -19.04 -5.27 -8.55
N LEU A 175 -18.46 -4.29 -7.85
CA LEU A 175 -17.01 -4.11 -7.81
C LEU A 175 -16.34 -5.30 -7.09
N ALA A 176 -16.91 -5.74 -5.97
CA ALA A 176 -16.40 -6.90 -5.24
C ALA A 176 -16.41 -8.19 -6.09
N ILE A 177 -17.48 -8.46 -6.84
CA ILE A 177 -17.57 -9.62 -7.73
C ILE A 177 -16.49 -9.57 -8.82
N VAL A 178 -16.27 -8.42 -9.44
CA VAL A 178 -15.26 -8.27 -10.51
C VAL A 178 -13.84 -8.43 -9.97
N THR A 179 -13.55 -7.89 -8.78
CA THR A 179 -12.23 -8.03 -8.15
C THR A 179 -11.94 -9.49 -7.75
N LEU A 180 -12.97 -10.23 -7.28
CA LEU A 180 -12.89 -11.68 -7.06
C LEU A 180 -12.61 -12.42 -8.38
N GLY A 181 -13.36 -12.10 -9.45
CA GLY A 181 -13.17 -12.67 -10.77
C GLY A 181 -11.75 -12.47 -11.29
N PHE A 182 -11.20 -11.26 -11.16
CA PHE A 182 -9.79 -10.99 -11.48
C PHE A 182 -8.82 -11.84 -10.66
N GLY A 183 -9.05 -11.97 -9.35
CA GLY A 183 -8.26 -12.85 -8.50
C GLY A 183 -8.26 -14.31 -8.96
N GLN A 184 -9.41 -14.83 -9.40
CA GLN A 184 -9.52 -16.18 -9.96
C GLN A 184 -8.81 -16.33 -11.30
N VAL A 185 -8.90 -15.32 -12.18
CA VAL A 185 -8.16 -15.32 -13.46
C VAL A 185 -6.65 -15.34 -13.19
N PHE A 186 -6.16 -14.54 -12.26
CA PHE A 186 -4.75 -14.55 -11.86
C PHE A 186 -4.33 -15.93 -11.32
N LEU A 187 -5.12 -16.53 -10.43
CA LEU A 187 -4.83 -17.86 -9.87
C LEU A 187 -4.79 -18.93 -10.98
N SER A 188 -5.77 -18.92 -11.88
CA SER A 188 -5.83 -19.82 -13.02
C SER A 188 -4.60 -19.66 -13.91
N LEU A 189 -4.20 -18.42 -14.19
CA LEU A 189 -3.00 -18.11 -14.95
C LEU A 189 -1.76 -18.66 -14.24
N ALA A 190 -1.56 -18.35 -12.97
CA ALA A 190 -0.38 -18.77 -12.21
C ALA A 190 -0.21 -20.29 -12.16
N LEU A 191 -1.32 -21.05 -12.06
CA LEU A 191 -1.29 -22.52 -12.02
C LEU A 191 -1.19 -23.17 -13.40
N THR A 192 -1.66 -22.48 -14.45
CA THR A 192 -1.75 -23.04 -15.81
C THR A 192 -0.63 -22.55 -16.73
N LEU A 193 0.13 -21.52 -16.33
CA LEU A 193 1.13 -20.89 -17.19
C LEU A 193 2.12 -21.91 -17.77
N THR A 194 2.57 -22.85 -16.94
CA THR A 194 3.48 -23.95 -17.31
C THR A 194 2.90 -24.92 -18.35
N ARG A 195 1.60 -24.89 -18.62
CA ARG A 195 0.92 -25.78 -19.57
C ARG A 195 0.64 -25.10 -20.91
N VAL A 196 0.89 -23.79 -21.03
CA VAL A 196 0.62 -23.03 -22.26
C VAL A 196 1.86 -23.08 -23.17
N PRO A 197 1.79 -23.73 -24.34
CA PRO A 197 2.89 -23.71 -25.29
C PRO A 197 3.01 -22.31 -25.90
N VAL A 198 4.14 -21.65 -25.65
CA VAL A 198 4.47 -20.36 -26.27
C VAL A 198 4.93 -20.60 -27.70
N PRO A 199 4.39 -19.90 -28.72
CA PRO A 199 4.67 -20.15 -30.15
C PRO A 199 6.15 -20.11 -30.55
N TRP A 200 6.99 -19.54 -29.69
CA TRP A 200 8.40 -19.24 -29.95
C TRP A 200 9.36 -19.91 -28.95
N SER A 201 8.87 -20.79 -28.06
CA SER A 201 9.69 -21.49 -27.07
C SER A 201 9.24 -22.95 -26.92
N ASN A 202 10.16 -23.88 -27.14
CA ASN A 202 9.95 -25.33 -26.98
C ASN A 202 9.99 -25.79 -25.51
N ARG A 203 9.95 -24.86 -24.55
CA ARG A 203 9.91 -25.15 -23.12
C ARG A 203 8.64 -24.54 -22.52
N PRO A 204 7.99 -25.24 -21.58
CA PRO A 204 6.96 -24.62 -20.75
C PRO A 204 7.55 -23.41 -20.00
N VAL A 205 6.77 -22.33 -19.90
CA VAL A 205 7.12 -21.08 -19.20
C VAL A 205 7.07 -21.22 -17.68
#